data_AF-A0A8S2G882-F1
#
_entry.id   AF-A0A8S2G882-F1
#
_cell.length_a   1.000
_cell.length_b   1.000
_cell.length_c   1.000
_cell.angle_alpha   90.00
_cell.angle_beta   90.00
_cell.angle_gamma   90.00
#
_symmetry.space_group_name_H-M   'P 1'
#
loop_
_entity.id
_entity.type
_entity.pdbx_description
1 polymer ?
#
loop_
_entity_poly.entity_id
_entity_poly.type
_entity_poly.pdbx_seq_one_letter_code
_entity_poly.pdbx_strand_id
1 'polypeptide(L)'
;AGGSLPYSMNTAMRQPWLNKYLYQWHSDYRNRTHASPHIKTYLRTSNDYKQLLWFLVTSANLSKAAWGSLEKDNTQLFIRSYEIGVLFLPKNFSCSSFPILDDKISDSFPIPYDLPPTKYEAKDKPWIVDIPYTSQRDSHDCTWNPH
;
A
#
# COMPACT_ATOMS: atom_id res chain seq x y z
N ALA A 1 -12.85 3.57 -9.65
CA ALA A 1 -11.83 3.42 -8.58
C ALA A 1 -10.62 4.36 -8.75
N GLY A 2 -10.02 4.40 -9.95
CA GLY A 2 -8.75 5.10 -10.19
C GLY A 2 -8.66 6.59 -9.82
N GLY A 3 -9.77 7.32 -9.79
CA GLY A 3 -9.80 8.71 -9.31
C GLY A 3 -9.32 8.90 -7.87
N SER A 4 -9.39 7.87 -7.03
CA SER A 4 -8.90 7.89 -5.63
C SER A 4 -7.48 7.33 -5.47
N LEU A 5 -6.77 7.09 -6.58
CA LEU A 5 -5.38 6.61 -6.62
C LEU A 5 -4.50 7.65 -7.37
N PRO A 6 -4.17 8.79 -6.73
CA PRO A 6 -3.65 9.96 -7.42
C PRO A 6 -2.13 9.87 -7.68
N TYR A 7 -1.71 8.95 -8.55
CA TYR A 7 -0.34 8.88 -9.03
C TYR A 7 -0.23 9.46 -10.45
N SER A 8 0.41 10.63 -10.58
CA SER A 8 0.50 11.34 -11.86
C SER A 8 1.62 10.83 -12.76
N MET A 9 1.44 10.97 -14.08
CA MET A 9 2.42 10.61 -15.10
C MET A 9 3.71 11.40 -14.93
N ASN A 10 3.60 12.70 -14.61
CA ASN A 10 4.75 13.57 -14.36
C ASN A 10 5.61 13.09 -13.19
N THR A 11 5.00 12.57 -12.12
CA THR A 11 5.74 11.95 -11.02
C THR A 11 6.35 10.62 -11.48
N ALA A 12 5.55 9.77 -12.13
CA ALA A 12 5.98 8.43 -12.53
C ALA A 12 7.20 8.41 -13.46
N MET A 13 7.25 9.31 -14.44
CA MET A 13 8.37 9.42 -15.38
C MET A 13 9.71 9.74 -14.70
N ARG A 14 9.70 10.39 -13.53
CA ARG A 14 10.92 10.75 -12.79
C ARG A 14 11.47 9.60 -11.94
N GLN A 15 10.70 8.53 -11.76
CA GLN A 15 11.05 7.42 -10.87
C GLN A 15 10.68 6.03 -11.44
N PRO A 16 11.06 5.70 -12.69
CA PRO A 16 10.74 4.40 -13.29
C PRO A 16 11.32 3.22 -12.50
N TRP A 17 12.39 3.45 -11.74
CA TRP A 17 13.00 2.46 -10.85
C TRP A 17 12.03 1.95 -9.77
N LEU A 18 11.05 2.75 -9.36
CA LEU A 18 10.09 2.37 -8.31
C LEU A 18 9.19 1.20 -8.74
N ASN A 19 8.95 1.03 -10.05
CA ASN A 19 8.12 -0.06 -10.58
C ASN A 19 8.67 -1.44 -10.20
N LYS A 20 9.97 -1.57 -9.97
CA LYS A 20 10.61 -2.80 -9.49
C LYS A 20 10.17 -3.21 -8.09
N TYR A 21 9.54 -2.32 -7.32
CA TYR A 21 9.09 -2.56 -5.95
C TYR A 21 7.57 -2.63 -5.82
N LEU A 22 6.83 -2.53 -6.92
CA LEU A 22 5.37 -2.63 -6.91
C LEU A 22 4.91 -4.09 -7.01
N TYR A 23 3.76 -4.34 -6.39
CA TYR A 23 3.09 -5.63 -6.24
C TYR A 23 1.58 -5.42 -6.41
N GLN A 24 0.89 -6.46 -6.85
CA GLN A 24 -0.54 -6.44 -7.13
C GLN A 24 -1.33 -6.31 -5.84
N TRP A 25 -2.47 -5.60 -5.90
CA TRP A 25 -3.46 -5.63 -4.82
C TRP A 25 -4.23 -6.96 -4.88
N HIS A 26 -4.13 -7.76 -3.82
CA HIS A 26 -4.89 -9.01 -3.62
C HIS A 26 -5.42 -9.04 -2.19
N SER A 27 -6.69 -9.39 -2.05
CA SER A 27 -7.40 -9.47 -0.78
C SER A 27 -8.52 -10.52 -0.90
N ASP A 28 -8.18 -11.70 -1.41
CA ASP A 28 -9.10 -12.80 -1.67
C ASP A 28 -9.64 -13.35 -0.36
N TYR A 29 -8.77 -13.52 0.66
CA TYR A 29 -9.18 -13.98 1.99
C TYR A 29 -10.19 -13.04 2.66
N ARG A 30 -10.21 -11.75 2.27
CA ARG A 30 -11.17 -10.77 2.78
C ARG A 30 -12.25 -10.39 1.77
N ASN A 31 -12.32 -11.09 0.63
CA ASN A 31 -13.24 -10.82 -0.49
C ASN A 31 -13.23 -9.35 -0.96
N ARG A 32 -12.04 -8.73 -1.02
CA ARG A 32 -11.83 -7.32 -1.36
C ARG A 32 -10.85 -7.09 -2.51
N THR A 33 -10.47 -8.12 -3.26
CA THR A 33 -9.57 -7.97 -4.43
C THR A 33 -10.10 -6.97 -5.47
N HIS A 34 -11.42 -6.93 -5.70
CA HIS A 34 -12.04 -5.95 -6.59
C HIS A 34 -12.33 -4.58 -5.95
N ALA A 35 -12.10 -4.43 -4.64
CA ALA A 35 -12.26 -3.17 -3.92
C ALA A 35 -10.90 -2.47 -3.81
N SER A 36 -10.61 -1.54 -4.72
CA SER A 36 -9.33 -0.84 -4.76
C SER A 36 -8.98 -0.17 -3.42
N PRO A 37 -7.73 -0.28 -2.94
CA PRO A 37 -7.36 0.16 -1.61
C PRO A 37 -7.27 1.69 -1.53
N HIS A 38 -7.97 2.29 -0.56
CA HIS A 38 -7.67 3.64 -0.08
C HIS A 38 -7.03 3.62 1.33
N ILE A 39 -6.89 2.42 1.93
CA ILE A 39 -6.16 2.21 3.18
C ILE A 39 -4.64 2.32 2.94
N LYS A 40 -3.89 2.83 3.93
CA LYS A 40 -2.42 2.86 3.90
C LYS A 40 -1.90 2.12 5.12
N THR A 41 -1.11 1.09 4.85
CA THR A 41 -0.56 0.21 5.88
C THR A 41 0.92 0.01 5.65
N TYR A 42 1.65 -0.02 6.76
CA TYR A 42 3.06 -0.35 6.79
C TYR A 42 3.23 -1.44 7.83
N LEU A 43 4.05 -2.45 7.53
CA LEU A 43 4.24 -3.57 8.44
C LEU A 43 5.61 -4.20 8.27
N ARG A 44 5.98 -5.05 9.23
CA ARG A 44 7.12 -5.95 9.11
C ARG A 44 6.71 -7.37 9.45
N THR A 45 6.92 -8.28 8.51
CA THR A 45 6.68 -9.72 8.71
C THR A 45 7.97 -10.47 9.04
N SER A 46 7.84 -11.70 9.51
CA SER A 46 8.88 -12.72 9.36
C SER A 46 9.09 -13.05 7.88
N ASN A 47 10.23 -13.67 7.56
CA ASN A 47 10.58 -14.03 6.18
C ASN A 47 9.59 -15.04 5.55
N ASP A 48 8.92 -15.84 6.37
CA ASP A 48 7.93 -16.83 5.96
C ASP A 48 6.49 -16.30 6.01
N TYR A 49 6.30 -15.00 6.30
CA TYR A 49 5.00 -14.32 6.39
C TYR A 49 4.02 -14.88 7.44
N LYS A 50 4.51 -15.68 8.41
CA LYS A 50 3.68 -16.25 9.48
C LYS A 50 3.56 -15.38 10.73
N GLN A 51 4.44 -14.39 10.87
CA GLN A 51 4.51 -13.53 12.05
C GLN A 51 4.59 -12.06 11.64
N LEU A 52 3.95 -11.20 12.43
CA LEU A 52 3.93 -9.75 12.28
C LEU A 52 4.66 -9.12 13.46
N LEU A 53 5.74 -8.39 13.19
CA LEU A 53 6.57 -7.77 14.23
C LEU A 53 6.04 -6.40 14.64
N TRP A 54 5.34 -5.72 13.73
CA TRP A 54 4.58 -4.50 13.98
C TRP A 54 3.67 -4.22 12.80
N PHE A 55 2.62 -3.45 13.04
CA PHE A 55 1.67 -3.02 12.02
C PHE A 55 1.25 -1.58 12.26
N LEU A 56 1.25 -0.77 11.21
CA LEU A 56 0.81 0.61 11.21
C LEU A 56 -0.32 0.76 10.20
N VAL A 57 -1.44 1.33 10.63
CA VAL A 57 -2.49 1.87 9.75
C VAL A 57 -2.48 3.39 9.88
N THR A 58 -2.51 4.11 8.76
CA THR A 58 -2.30 5.56 8.75
C THR A 58 -2.99 6.24 7.57
N SER A 59 -3.10 7.57 7.60
CA SER A 59 -3.46 8.39 6.44
C SER A 59 -2.29 8.59 5.46
N ALA A 60 -1.04 8.43 5.93
CA ALA A 60 0.18 8.72 5.18
C ALA A 60 0.40 7.81 3.96
N ASN A 61 0.27 8.37 2.77
CA ASN A 61 0.75 7.77 1.52
C ASN A 61 2.29 7.72 1.48
N LEU A 62 2.85 6.96 0.53
CA LEU A 62 4.29 6.91 0.28
C LEU A 62 4.78 8.23 -0.36
N SER A 63 5.00 9.25 0.46
CA SER A 63 5.48 10.57 0.03
C SER A 63 6.36 11.25 1.08
N LYS A 64 7.29 12.09 0.62
CA LYS A 64 8.09 12.96 1.50
C LYS A 64 7.23 13.99 2.23
N ALA A 65 6.12 14.42 1.64
CA ALA A 65 5.21 15.37 2.28
C ALA A 65 4.59 14.79 3.56
N ALA A 66 4.21 13.51 3.52
CA ALA A 66 3.61 12.77 4.63
C ALA A 66 4.65 12.29 5.67
N TRP A 67 5.77 11.72 5.22
CA TRP A 67 6.77 11.11 6.10
C TRP A 67 7.91 12.02 6.52
N GLY A 68 8.05 13.16 5.84
CA GLY A 68 9.14 14.09 6.01
C GLY A 68 10.36 13.78 5.16
N SER A 69 11.24 14.77 5.05
CA SER A 69 12.57 14.64 4.48
C SER A 69 13.60 15.40 5.31
N LEU A 70 14.81 14.85 5.43
CA LEU A 70 15.91 15.53 6.09
C LEU A 70 16.42 16.70 5.24
N GLU A 71 16.63 17.84 5.89
CA GLU A 71 17.13 19.08 5.32
C GLU A 71 18.19 19.70 6.24
N LYS A 72 18.83 20.80 5.80
CA LYS A 72 19.85 21.55 6.55
C LYS A 72 20.92 20.62 7.12
N ASP A 73 21.61 19.91 6.24
CA ASP A 73 22.66 18.94 6.59
C ASP A 73 22.20 17.89 7.61
N ASN A 74 20.98 17.37 7.41
CA ASN A 74 20.33 16.35 8.25
C ASN A 74 19.99 16.78 9.68
N THR A 75 19.97 18.08 9.96
CA THR A 75 19.61 18.62 11.28
C THR A 75 18.13 18.95 11.42
N GLN A 76 17.37 18.98 10.32
CA GLN A 76 15.94 19.29 10.31
C GLN A 76 15.15 18.20 9.60
N LEU A 77 14.08 17.69 10.21
CA LEU A 77 13.07 16.87 9.54
C LEU A 77 11.91 17.77 9.09
N PHE A 78 11.76 17.95 7.77
CA PHE A 78 10.74 18.82 7.19
C PHE A 78 9.52 18.00 6.72
N ILE A 79 8.34 18.27 7.28
CA ILE A 79 7.05 17.60 6.98
C ILE A 79 6.07 18.65 6.43
N ARG A 80 5.32 18.28 5.38
CA ARG A 80 4.44 19.21 4.63
C ARG A 80 2.95 18.94 4.81
N SER A 81 2.59 17.79 5.38
CA SER A 81 1.20 17.34 5.55
C SER A 81 0.90 16.99 7.01
N TYR A 82 -0.36 17.13 7.39
CA TYR A 82 -0.89 16.55 8.63
C TYR A 82 -1.29 15.11 8.35
N GLU A 83 -0.75 14.17 9.12
CA GLU A 83 -1.02 12.75 8.97
C GLU A 83 -1.22 12.14 10.37
N ILE A 84 -2.03 11.09 10.46
CA ILE A 84 -2.25 10.35 11.71
C ILE A 84 -2.37 8.85 11.44
N GLY A 85 -1.86 8.05 12.38
CA GLY A 85 -1.96 6.60 12.32
C GLY A 85 -1.85 5.97 13.70
N VAL A 86 -2.16 4.67 13.76
CA VAL A 86 -2.09 3.85 14.97
C VAL A 86 -1.08 2.73 14.73
N LEU A 87 -0.06 2.67 15.58
CA LEU A 87 0.97 1.64 15.56
C LEU A 87 0.64 0.53 16.57
N PHE A 88 0.53 -0.69 16.07
CA PHE A 88 0.37 -1.91 16.86
C PHE A 88 1.73 -2.56 17.07
N LEU A 89 2.16 -2.62 18.33
CA LEU A 89 3.40 -3.26 18.76
C LEU A 89 3.07 -4.49 19.63
N PRO A 90 3.66 -5.67 19.38
CA PRO A 90 3.42 -6.88 20.15
C PRO A 90 3.57 -6.69 21.67
N LYS A 91 4.55 -5.89 22.09
CA LYS A 91 4.81 -5.58 23.52
C LYS A 91 3.61 -4.96 24.24
N ASN A 92 2.74 -4.26 23.52
CA ASN A 92 1.53 -3.64 24.07
C ASN A 92 0.39 -4.66 24.30
N PHE A 93 0.58 -5.90 23.84
CA PHE A 93 -0.37 -7.02 23.94
C PHE A 93 0.27 -8.25 24.61
N SER A 94 1.38 -8.06 25.34
CA SER A 94 2.11 -9.12 26.04
C SER A 94 2.56 -10.29 25.15
N CYS A 95 2.82 -10.04 23.86
CA CYS A 95 3.35 -11.01 22.91
C CYS A 95 4.65 -10.51 22.26
N SER A 96 5.43 -11.43 21.67
CA SER A 96 6.67 -11.13 20.96
C SER A 96 6.46 -10.79 19.47
N SER A 97 5.39 -11.33 18.88
CA SER A 97 4.91 -11.06 17.53
C SER A 97 3.40 -11.36 17.47
N PHE A 98 2.72 -10.85 16.44
CA PHE A 98 1.35 -11.27 16.15
C PHE A 98 1.36 -12.40 15.11
N PRO A 99 0.65 -13.51 15.36
CA PRO A 99 0.53 -14.57 14.37
C PRO A 99 -0.31 -14.10 13.17
N ILE A 100 0.17 -14.41 11.97
CA ILE A 100 -0.56 -14.27 10.71
C ILE A 100 -0.99 -15.69 10.34
N LEU A 101 -2.20 -16.08 10.75
CA LEU A 101 -2.73 -17.42 10.51
C LEU A 101 -3.95 -17.34 9.60
N ASP A 102 -4.05 -18.33 8.69
CA ASP A 102 -5.23 -18.62 7.88
C ASP A 102 -6.45 -18.91 8.79
N ASP A 103 -7.26 -17.87 9.02
CA ASP A 103 -8.69 -17.81 9.40
C ASP A 103 -9.29 -18.81 10.44
N LYS A 104 -8.52 -19.67 11.11
CA LYS A 104 -9.05 -20.71 12.01
C LYS A 104 -8.75 -20.54 13.49
N ILE A 105 -7.99 -19.51 13.89
CA ILE A 105 -7.67 -19.25 15.30
C ILE A 105 -7.96 -17.78 15.63
N SER A 106 -8.66 -17.57 16.75
CA SER A 106 -9.21 -16.28 17.23
C SER A 106 -8.16 -15.18 17.48
N ASP A 107 -6.87 -15.54 17.51
CA ASP A 107 -5.81 -14.69 18.03
C ASP A 107 -4.89 -14.11 16.93
N SER A 108 -5.26 -14.24 15.65
CA SER A 108 -4.46 -13.72 14.54
C SER A 108 -4.65 -12.22 14.32
N PHE A 109 -3.60 -11.54 13.86
CA PHE A 109 -3.71 -10.13 13.48
C PHE A 109 -4.49 -9.99 12.17
N PRO A 110 -5.54 -9.15 12.11
CA PRO A 110 -6.45 -9.09 10.96
C PRO A 110 -5.87 -8.25 9.81
N ILE A 111 -4.84 -8.76 9.13
CA ILE A 111 -4.29 -8.11 7.94
C ILE A 111 -5.37 -8.06 6.83
N PRO A 112 -5.57 -6.90 6.16
CA PRO A 112 -6.70 -6.71 5.25
C PRO A 112 -6.42 -7.13 3.80
N TYR A 113 -5.29 -7.78 3.53
CA TYR A 113 -4.86 -8.23 2.20
C TYR A 113 -3.96 -9.46 2.33
N ASP A 114 -3.75 -10.13 1.22
CA ASP A 114 -3.09 -11.43 1.18
C ASP A 114 -1.56 -11.28 1.29
N LEU A 115 -0.92 -12.26 1.93
CA LEU A 115 0.52 -12.37 2.08
C LEU A 115 0.99 -13.78 1.68
N PRO A 116 2.17 -13.93 1.03
CA PRO A 116 3.06 -12.88 0.55
C PRO A 116 2.46 -12.06 -0.61
N PRO A 117 2.90 -10.80 -0.82
CA PRO A 117 2.40 -9.99 -1.94
C PRO A 117 2.74 -10.60 -3.30
N THR A 118 1.78 -10.58 -4.22
CA THR A 118 1.96 -11.05 -5.61
C THR A 118 2.71 -10.03 -6.46
N LYS A 119 3.83 -10.44 -7.07
CA LYS A 119 4.65 -9.54 -7.89
C LYS A 119 3.89 -9.09 -9.14
N TYR A 120 4.10 -7.84 -9.57
CA TYR A 120 3.68 -7.39 -10.89
C TYR A 120 4.27 -8.29 -11.99
N GLU A 121 3.43 -8.68 -12.95
CA GLU A 121 3.85 -9.37 -14.16
C GLU A 121 4.58 -8.43 -15.12
N ALA A 122 5.24 -8.98 -16.14
CA ALA A 122 6.00 -8.19 -17.12
C ALA A 122 5.17 -7.12 -17.87
N LYS A 123 3.86 -7.35 -18.01
CA LYS A 123 2.91 -6.43 -18.67
C LYS A 123 2.23 -5.46 -17.71
N ASP A 124 2.33 -5.69 -16.40
CA ASP A 124 1.65 -4.86 -15.40
C ASP A 124 2.27 -3.48 -15.35
N LYS A 125 1.42 -2.49 -15.10
CA LYS A 125 1.80 -1.10 -14.93
C LYS A 125 1.08 -0.53 -13.71
N PRO A 126 1.71 0.38 -12.95
CA PRO A 126 0.98 1.12 -11.94
C PRO A 126 -0.18 1.87 -12.58
N TRP A 127 -1.26 2.04 -11.82
CA TRP A 127 -2.31 2.97 -12.19
C TRP A 127 -1.76 4.40 -12.20
N ILE A 128 -1.94 5.09 -13.32
CA ILE A 128 -1.56 6.48 -13.54
C ILE A 128 -2.84 7.27 -13.81
N VAL A 129 -3.17 8.21 -12.93
CA VAL A 129 -4.52 8.81 -12.88
C VAL A 129 -4.82 9.73 -14.07
N ASP A 130 -3.80 10.34 -14.66
CA ASP A 130 -3.88 11.43 -15.63
C ASP A 130 -3.47 11.02 -17.06
N ILE A 131 -3.58 9.72 -17.40
CA ILE A 131 -3.43 9.23 -18.78
C ILE A 131 -4.67 8.43 -19.22
N PRO A 132 -4.97 8.37 -20.53
CA PRO A 132 -6.08 7.58 -21.04
C PRO A 132 -5.80 6.06 -21.01
N TYR A 133 -6.82 5.29 -20.64
CA TYR A 133 -6.90 3.84 -20.81
C TYR A 133 -8.13 3.50 -21.68
N THR A 134 -7.93 3.35 -22.98
CA THR A 134 -9.00 3.16 -23.97
C THR A 134 -8.93 1.84 -24.73
N SER A 135 -7.86 1.06 -24.56
CA SER A 135 -7.66 -0.22 -25.25
C SER A 135 -8.54 -1.35 -24.74
N GLN A 136 -9.02 -1.24 -23.50
CA GLN A 136 -9.93 -2.20 -22.85
C GLN A 136 -10.98 -1.43 -22.06
N ARG A 137 -12.15 -2.04 -21.90
CA ARG A 137 -13.24 -1.52 -21.08
C ARG A 137 -13.17 -2.10 -19.67
N ASP A 138 -13.60 -1.31 -18.69
CA ASP A 138 -13.64 -1.71 -17.29
C ASP A 138 -14.87 -2.58 -16.95
N SER A 139 -15.07 -2.86 -15.67
CA SER A 139 -16.20 -3.69 -15.19
C SER A 139 -17.58 -3.09 -15.43
N HIS A 140 -17.67 -1.83 -15.86
CA HIS A 140 -18.91 -1.11 -16.18
C HIS A 140 -18.99 -0.78 -17.67
N ASP A 141 -18.19 -1.45 -18.51
CA ASP A 141 -18.14 -1.23 -19.96
C ASP A 141 -17.69 0.20 -20.36
N CYS A 142 -16.93 0.87 -19.48
CA CYS A 142 -16.40 2.21 -19.69
C CYS A 142 -14.89 2.23 -19.96
N THR A 143 -14.40 3.29 -20.60
CA THR A 143 -12.97 3.60 -20.70
C THR A 143 -12.60 4.74 -19.74
N TRP A 144 -11.31 4.89 -19.42
CA TRP A 144 -10.81 6.02 -18.65
C TRP A 144 -10.14 7.03 -19.58
N ASN A 145 -10.65 8.26 -19.60
CA ASN A 145 -10.05 9.36 -20.36
C ASN A 145 -10.06 10.61 -19.48
N PRO A 146 -8.99 10.84 -18.69
CA PRO A 146 -8.85 12.04 -17.90
C PRO A 146 -8.58 13.20 -18.88
N HIS A 147 -9.38 14.26 -18.79
CA HIS A 147 -9.38 15.40 -19.71
C HIS A 147 -8.00 16.03 -19.91
#